data_AF-A0A367RKE5-F1
#
_entry.id   AF-A0A367RKE5-F1
#
_cell.length_a   1.000
_cell.length_b   1.000
_cell.length_c   1.000
_cell.angle_alpha   90.00
_cell.angle_beta   90.00
_cell.angle_gamma   90.00
#
_symmetry.space_group_name_H-M   'P 1'
#
loop_
_entity.id
_entity.type
_entity.pdbx_description
1 polymer ?
#
loop_
_entity_poly.entity_id
_entity_poly.type
_entity_poly.pdbx_seq_one_letter_code
_entity_poly.pdbx_strand_id
1 'polypeptide(L)'
;MSRLDLDTVGIYLQEIARFPMLKPEEEIVYGRQVQEFIAVECHKDDLRQQLQREPTQTEFTAHTNKTEAQLVQIQKLGKRAKQKMITANLRLVVAVAKKYQWSNLDFLDLVQEGTIGLQTGVEKFDPNRGYKFSTYAYWWIRQAIMRAIAEKSRTVRLPFHLSEKFIQIRKVQREGSIPIWQKQRR
;
A
#
# COMPACT_ATOMS: atom_id res chain seq x y z
N MET A 1 18.55 -20.86 -3.53
CA MET A 1 18.51 -19.38 -3.55
C MET A 1 19.75 -18.92 -4.28
N SER A 2 19.58 -18.25 -5.42
CA SER A 2 20.67 -17.96 -6.35
C SER A 2 21.47 -16.74 -5.87
N ARG A 3 22.77 -16.67 -6.20
CA ARG A 3 23.66 -15.57 -5.79
C ARG A 3 23.21 -14.20 -6.33
N LEU A 4 22.41 -14.18 -7.40
CA LEU A 4 21.89 -12.99 -8.08
C LEU A 4 20.72 -12.31 -7.32
N ASP A 5 19.96 -13.08 -6.53
CA ASP A 5 18.82 -12.56 -5.78
C ASP A 5 19.26 -11.65 -4.62
N LEU A 6 20.41 -11.97 -4.01
CA LEU A 6 21.00 -11.21 -2.90
C LEU A 6 21.50 -9.82 -3.34
N ASP A 7 22.10 -9.71 -4.53
CA ASP A 7 22.56 -8.43 -5.08
C ASP A 7 21.39 -7.53 -5.47
N THR A 8 20.32 -8.10 -6.04
CA THR A 8 19.13 -7.33 -6.44
C THR A 8 18.42 -6.70 -5.24
N VAL A 9 18.23 -7.49 -4.17
CA VAL A 9 17.65 -6.97 -2.92
C VAL A 9 18.57 -5.92 -2.28
N GLY A 10 19.88 -6.13 -2.31
CA GLY A 10 20.87 -5.16 -1.81
C GLY A 10 20.79 -3.80 -2.53
N ILE A 11 20.76 -3.82 -3.87
CA ILE A 11 20.64 -2.61 -4.71
C ILE A 11 19.35 -1.86 -4.39
N TYR A 12 18.22 -2.57 -4.30
CA TYR A 12 16.93 -1.97 -3.95
C TYR A 12 16.97 -1.30 -2.57
N LEU A 13 17.54 -1.97 -1.56
CA LEU A 13 17.65 -1.41 -0.22
C LEU A 13 18.53 -0.16 -0.17
N GLN A 14 19.60 -0.12 -0.95
CA GLN A 14 20.45 1.06 -1.09
C GLN A 14 19.71 2.21 -1.77
N GLU A 15 18.91 1.93 -2.80
CA GLU A 15 18.13 2.93 -3.52
C GLU A 15 17.09 3.59 -2.60
N ILE A 16 16.29 2.80 -1.88
CA ILE A 16 15.25 3.35 -0.99
C ILE A 16 15.84 4.10 0.22
N ALA A 17 17.08 3.79 0.61
CA ALA A 17 17.76 4.47 1.70
C ALA A 17 18.18 5.91 1.35
N ARG A 18 18.27 6.24 0.06
CA ARG A 18 18.63 7.60 -0.41
C ARG A 18 17.51 8.62 -0.18
N PHE A 19 16.26 8.17 -0.07
CA PHE A 19 15.13 9.07 0.17
C PHE A 19 15.06 9.48 1.65
N PRO A 20 15.02 10.78 1.96
CA PRO A 20 14.92 11.24 3.33
C PRO A 20 13.55 10.91 3.93
N MET A 21 13.52 10.70 5.25
CA MET A 21 12.28 10.53 5.99
C MET A 21 11.51 11.84 6.05
N LEU A 22 10.18 11.77 5.95
CA LEU A 22 9.33 12.95 6.10
C LEU A 22 9.25 13.40 7.55
N LYS A 23 9.27 14.72 7.75
CA LYS A 23 8.91 15.33 9.04
C LYS A 23 7.39 15.29 9.24
N PRO A 24 6.89 15.29 10.49
CA PRO A 24 5.45 15.31 10.76
C PRO A 24 4.69 16.45 10.07
N GLU A 25 5.30 17.65 9.99
CA GLU A 25 4.72 18.81 9.29
C GLU A 25 4.59 18.55 7.78
N GLU A 26 5.59 17.91 7.19
CA GLU A 26 5.59 17.55 5.77
C GLU A 26 4.54 16.47 5.46
N GLU A 27 4.32 15.52 6.36
CA GLU A 27 3.24 14.53 6.23
C GLU A 27 1.88 15.21 6.10
N ILE A 28 1.65 16.28 6.87
CA ILE A 28 0.39 17.04 6.84
C ILE A 28 0.26 17.79 5.51
N VAL A 29 1.30 18.50 5.08
CA VAL A 29 1.29 19.29 3.84
C VAL A 29 1.11 18.38 2.62
N TYR A 30 1.91 17.33 2.49
CA TYR A 30 1.81 16.41 1.36
C TYR A 30 0.50 15.64 1.40
N GLY A 31 0.02 15.23 2.58
CA GLY A 31 -1.28 14.56 2.71
C GLY A 31 -2.42 15.44 2.20
N ARG A 32 -2.44 16.74 2.52
CA ARG A 32 -3.45 17.67 1.98
C ARG A 32 -3.37 17.81 0.46
N GLN A 33 -2.16 17.97 -0.09
CA GLN A 33 -1.96 18.05 -1.54
C GLN A 33 -2.41 16.77 -2.26
N VAL A 34 -2.21 15.60 -1.65
CA VAL A 34 -2.70 14.32 -2.18
C VAL A 34 -4.23 14.28 -2.13
N GLN A 35 -4.85 14.68 -1.01
CA GLN A 35 -6.32 14.70 -0.90
C GLN A 35 -6.97 15.61 -1.94
N GLU A 36 -6.43 16.83 -2.14
CA GLU A 36 -6.91 17.74 -3.18
C GLU A 36 -6.77 17.13 -4.58
N PHE A 37 -5.64 16.47 -4.85
CA PHE A 37 -5.42 15.80 -6.12
C PHE A 37 -6.38 14.63 -6.35
N ILE A 38 -6.62 13.80 -5.34
CA ILE A 38 -7.57 12.68 -5.44
C ILE A 38 -9.00 13.18 -5.64
N ALA A 39 -9.39 14.28 -4.97
CA ALA A 39 -10.70 14.90 -5.19
C ALA A 39 -10.88 15.40 -6.64
N VAL A 40 -9.85 16.02 -7.21
CA VAL A 40 -9.86 16.49 -8.59
C VAL A 40 -9.95 15.32 -9.59
N GLU A 41 -9.20 14.24 -9.37
CA GLU A 41 -9.27 13.05 -10.21
C GLU A 41 -10.64 12.35 -10.07
N CYS A 42 -11.23 12.29 -8.86
CA CYS A 42 -12.58 11.76 -8.65
C CYS A 42 -13.64 12.54 -9.46
N HIS A 43 -13.59 13.88 -9.43
CA HIS A 43 -14.49 14.70 -10.25
C HIS A 43 -14.31 14.46 -11.75
N LYS A 44 -13.07 14.17 -12.19
CA LYS A 44 -12.80 13.83 -13.59
C LYS A 44 -13.40 12.47 -13.95
N ASP A 45 -13.26 11.48 -13.07
CA ASP A 45 -13.82 10.15 -13.26
C ASP A 45 -15.36 10.16 -13.26
N ASP A 46 -15.98 10.95 -12.39
CA ASP A 46 -17.45 11.14 -12.35
C ASP A 46 -17.96 11.71 -13.69
N LEU A 47 -17.31 12.76 -14.20
CA LEU A 47 -17.63 13.34 -15.50
C LEU A 47 -17.43 12.34 -16.64
N ARG A 48 -16.35 11.58 -16.61
CA ARG A 48 -16.06 10.55 -17.62
C ARG A 48 -17.16 9.49 -17.66
N GLN A 49 -17.68 9.09 -16.50
CA GLN A 49 -18.79 8.15 -16.41
C GLN A 49 -20.10 8.76 -16.93
N GLN A 50 -20.39 10.01 -16.59
CA GLN A 50 -21.60 10.71 -17.05
C GLN A 50 -21.62 10.92 -18.57
N LEU A 51 -20.48 11.35 -19.14
CA LEU A 51 -20.38 11.69 -20.55
C LEU A 51 -20.07 10.49 -21.45
N GLN A 52 -19.64 9.35 -20.86
CA GLN A 52 -19.13 8.17 -21.58
C GLN A 52 -18.00 8.51 -22.58
N ARG A 53 -17.28 9.63 -22.37
CA ARG A 53 -16.13 10.10 -23.14
C ARG A 53 -15.17 10.85 -22.24
N GLU A 54 -13.98 11.18 -22.75
CA GLU A 54 -13.09 12.09 -22.02
C GLU A 54 -13.73 13.49 -21.93
N PRO A 55 -13.82 14.07 -20.73
CA PRO A 55 -14.34 15.43 -20.55
C PRO A 55 -13.40 16.44 -21.20
N THR A 56 -13.97 17.44 -21.86
CA THR A 56 -13.19 18.55 -22.43
C THR A 56 -12.70 19.47 -21.30
N GLN A 57 -11.59 20.18 -21.50
CA GLN A 57 -10.99 21.08 -20.50
C GLN A 57 -11.98 22.12 -19.96
N THR A 58 -12.88 22.63 -20.80
CA THR A 58 -13.96 23.56 -20.45
C THR A 58 -15.03 22.92 -19.56
N GLU A 59 -15.39 21.66 -19.80
CA GLU A 59 -16.37 20.94 -18.99
C GLU A 59 -15.81 20.61 -17.61
N PHE A 60 -14.53 20.29 -17.54
CA PHE A 60 -13.85 19.98 -16.29
C PHE A 60 -13.65 21.20 -15.39
N THR A 61 -13.29 22.35 -15.96
CA THR A 61 -13.19 23.62 -15.23
C THR A 61 -14.55 24.08 -14.71
N ALA A 62 -15.62 23.91 -15.51
CA ALA A 62 -16.98 24.20 -15.08
C ALA A 62 -17.46 23.31 -13.92
N HIS A 63 -17.19 22.00 -13.98
CA HIS A 63 -17.61 21.05 -12.93
C HIS A 63 -16.86 21.24 -11.60
N THR A 64 -15.59 21.62 -11.65
CA THR A 64 -14.75 21.76 -10.45
C THR A 64 -14.77 23.17 -9.85
N ASN A 65 -15.37 24.15 -10.52
CA ASN A 65 -15.28 25.58 -10.18
C ASN A 65 -13.83 26.07 -10.01
N LYS A 66 -12.88 25.50 -10.75
CA LYS A 66 -11.45 25.84 -10.70
C LYS A 66 -10.97 26.27 -12.07
N THR A 67 -10.01 27.20 -12.09
CA THR A 67 -9.38 27.60 -13.34
C THR A 67 -8.49 26.50 -13.88
N GLU A 68 -8.24 26.49 -15.19
CA GLU A 68 -7.34 25.52 -15.82
C GLU A 68 -5.95 25.53 -15.17
N ALA A 69 -5.40 26.72 -14.93
CA ALA A 69 -4.11 26.89 -14.27
C ALA A 69 -4.09 26.28 -12.86
N GLN A 70 -5.18 26.42 -12.09
CA GLN A 70 -5.31 25.80 -10.76
C GLN A 70 -5.34 24.28 -10.85
N LEU A 71 -6.08 23.71 -11.80
CA LEU A 71 -6.17 22.26 -11.99
C LEU A 71 -4.83 21.65 -12.36
N VAL A 72 -4.10 22.27 -13.30
CA VAL A 72 -2.75 21.84 -13.69
C VAL A 72 -1.81 21.90 -12.48
N GLN A 73 -1.89 22.96 -11.68
CA GLN A 73 -1.05 23.11 -10.49
C GLN A 73 -1.37 22.06 -9.42
N ILE A 74 -2.64 21.81 -9.12
CA ILE A 74 -3.07 20.77 -8.15
C ILE A 74 -2.59 19.40 -8.63
N GLN A 75 -2.74 19.10 -9.92
CA GLN A 75 -2.31 17.82 -10.48
C GLN A 75 -0.79 17.62 -10.36
N LYS A 76 -0.01 18.66 -10.67
CA LYS A 76 1.46 18.62 -10.57
C LYS A 76 1.93 18.49 -9.13
N LEU A 77 1.38 19.29 -8.22
CA LEU A 77 1.75 19.26 -6.80
C LEU A 77 1.33 17.95 -6.15
N GLY A 78 0.10 17.49 -6.39
CA GLY A 78 -0.42 16.25 -5.84
C GLY A 78 0.33 15.02 -6.30
N LYS A 79 0.65 14.91 -7.60
CA LYS A 79 1.51 13.81 -8.12
C LYS A 79 2.87 13.79 -7.44
N ARG A 80 3.50 14.97 -7.27
CA ARG A 80 4.79 15.09 -6.59
C ARG A 80 4.69 14.74 -5.10
N ALA A 81 3.65 15.21 -4.42
CA ALA A 81 3.39 14.94 -3.01
C ALA A 81 3.17 13.44 -2.78
N LYS A 82 2.33 12.81 -3.60
CA LYS A 82 2.09 11.35 -3.58
C LYS A 82 3.40 10.58 -3.72
N GLN A 83 4.21 10.92 -4.73
CA GLN A 83 5.48 10.25 -4.96
C GLN A 83 6.45 10.41 -3.78
N LYS A 84 6.54 11.62 -3.20
CA LYS A 84 7.35 11.86 -2.00
C LYS A 84 6.88 11.04 -0.80
N MET A 85 5.56 10.99 -0.56
CA MET A 85 5.00 10.19 0.54
C MET A 85 5.28 8.70 0.37
N ILE A 86 5.18 8.17 -0.85
CA ILE A 86 5.48 6.77 -1.13
C ILE A 86 6.98 6.49 -0.89
N THR A 87 7.85 7.24 -1.58
CA THR A 87 9.31 7.00 -1.57
C THR A 87 9.91 7.12 -0.17
N ALA A 88 9.51 8.12 0.62
CA ALA A 88 9.98 8.27 2.00
C ALA A 88 9.56 7.13 2.94
N ASN A 89 8.52 6.37 2.58
CA ASN A 89 7.96 5.30 3.40
C ASN A 89 8.23 3.88 2.86
N LEU A 90 9.02 3.71 1.79
CA LEU A 90 9.37 2.38 1.26
C LEU A 90 10.12 1.51 2.29
N ARG A 91 10.90 2.13 3.19
CA ARG A 91 11.57 1.42 4.28
C ARG A 91 10.59 0.76 5.25
N LEU A 92 9.42 1.36 5.48
CA LEU A 92 8.35 0.77 6.28
C LEU A 92 7.81 -0.48 5.60
N VAL A 93 7.61 -0.45 4.28
CA VAL A 93 7.15 -1.61 3.49
C VAL A 93 8.10 -2.79 3.67
N VAL A 94 9.39 -2.57 3.49
CA VAL A 94 10.42 -3.60 3.70
C VAL A 94 10.37 -4.16 5.12
N ALA A 95 10.25 -3.30 6.14
CA ALA A 95 10.19 -3.72 7.54
C ALA A 95 8.95 -4.60 7.82
N VAL A 96 7.81 -4.31 7.19
CA VAL A 96 6.60 -5.14 7.30
C VAL A 96 6.75 -6.44 6.51
N ALA A 97 7.25 -6.39 5.28
CA ALA A 97 7.43 -7.55 4.39
C ALA A 97 8.40 -8.58 4.98
N LYS A 98 9.47 -8.15 5.68
CA LYS A 98 10.41 -9.06 6.37
C LYS A 98 9.74 -10.01 7.36
N LYS A 99 8.59 -9.64 7.94
CA LYS A 99 7.81 -10.52 8.84
C LYS A 99 7.16 -11.70 8.11
N TYR A 100 7.05 -11.62 6.78
CA TYR A 100 6.38 -12.60 5.91
C TYR A 100 7.35 -13.28 4.93
N GLN A 101 8.66 -13.08 5.08
CA GLN A 101 9.70 -13.62 4.18
C GLN A 101 9.71 -15.15 4.06
N TRP A 102 9.21 -15.86 5.08
CA TRP A 102 9.13 -17.32 5.11
C TRP A 102 7.84 -17.87 4.50
N SER A 103 7.09 -17.04 3.76
CA SER A 103 5.97 -17.49 2.95
C SER A 103 6.46 -18.09 1.63
N ASN A 104 5.57 -18.75 0.87
CA ASN A 104 5.92 -19.30 -0.44
C ASN A 104 5.99 -18.24 -1.56
N LEU A 105 5.94 -16.96 -1.22
CA LEU A 105 6.02 -15.85 -2.17
C LEU A 105 7.42 -15.21 -2.06
N ASP A 106 7.98 -14.78 -3.18
CA ASP A 106 9.30 -14.16 -3.20
C ASP A 106 9.33 -12.87 -2.36
N PHE A 107 10.49 -12.54 -1.79
CA PHE A 107 10.62 -11.36 -0.94
C PHE A 107 10.36 -10.06 -1.70
N LEU A 108 10.85 -9.95 -2.95
CA LEU A 108 10.59 -8.77 -3.78
C LEU A 108 9.11 -8.67 -4.12
N ASP A 109 8.44 -9.79 -4.40
CA ASP A 109 6.99 -9.81 -4.62
C ASP A 109 6.22 -9.31 -3.39
N LEU A 110 6.60 -9.73 -2.18
CA LEU A 110 6.01 -9.21 -0.94
C LEU A 110 6.21 -7.69 -0.80
N VAL A 111 7.40 -7.18 -1.15
CA VAL A 111 7.70 -5.74 -1.12
C VAL A 111 6.88 -4.99 -2.16
N GLN A 112 6.72 -5.52 -3.37
CA GLN A 112 5.92 -4.90 -4.42
C GLN A 112 4.44 -4.81 -4.02
N GLU A 113 3.87 -5.90 -3.48
CA GLU A 113 2.50 -5.92 -2.99
C GLU A 113 2.29 -4.99 -1.79
N GLY A 114 3.26 -4.95 -0.87
CA GLY A 114 3.26 -3.98 0.22
C GLY A 114 3.35 -2.54 -0.27
N THR A 115 4.07 -2.28 -1.37
CA THR A 115 4.17 -0.96 -2.00
C THR A 115 2.84 -0.54 -2.62
N ILE A 116 2.11 -1.47 -3.26
CA ILE A 116 0.74 -1.23 -3.72
C ILE A 116 -0.17 -0.87 -2.54
N GLY A 117 -0.07 -1.61 -1.42
CA GLY A 117 -0.80 -1.28 -0.20
C GLY A 117 -0.45 0.11 0.35
N LEU A 118 0.83 0.48 0.36
CA LEU A 118 1.28 1.81 0.75
C LEU A 118 0.68 2.89 -0.12
N GLN A 119 0.64 2.72 -1.45
CA GLN A 119 0.04 3.68 -2.38
C GLN A 119 -1.44 3.93 -2.04
N THR A 120 -2.22 2.87 -1.81
CA THR A 120 -3.62 2.99 -1.36
C THR A 120 -3.72 3.70 -0.01
N GLY A 121 -2.79 3.44 0.90
CA GLY A 121 -2.69 4.14 2.18
C GLY A 121 -2.43 5.63 2.03
N VAL A 122 -1.56 6.04 1.10
CA VAL A 122 -1.29 7.46 0.78
C VAL A 122 -2.54 8.14 0.24
N GLU A 123 -3.25 7.51 -0.70
CA GLU A 123 -4.46 8.07 -1.31
C GLU A 123 -5.60 8.27 -0.31
N LYS A 124 -5.72 7.38 0.68
CA LYS A 124 -6.78 7.40 1.69
C LYS A 124 -6.37 8.05 3.01
N PHE A 125 -5.17 8.62 3.11
CA PHE A 125 -4.69 9.20 4.35
C PHE A 125 -5.33 10.56 4.61
N ASP A 126 -5.88 10.73 5.81
CA ASP A 126 -6.50 11.97 6.28
C ASP A 126 -5.60 12.66 7.34
N PRO A 127 -4.92 13.77 6.97
CA PRO A 127 -4.03 14.49 7.89
C PRO A 127 -4.73 15.12 9.09
N ASN A 128 -6.05 15.33 9.03
CA ASN A 128 -6.78 16.06 10.07
C ASN A 128 -7.09 15.16 11.30
N ARG A 129 -6.88 13.85 11.18
CA ARG A 129 -7.15 12.89 12.28
C ARG A 129 -6.09 12.87 13.38
N GLY A 130 -4.95 13.54 13.20
CA GLY A 130 -3.92 13.67 14.24
C GLY A 130 -3.04 12.43 14.45
N TYR A 131 -3.17 11.39 13.63
CA TYR A 131 -2.29 10.21 13.67
C TYR A 131 -1.15 10.34 12.66
N LYS A 132 0.03 9.80 13.01
CA LYS A 132 1.17 9.73 12.08
C LYS A 132 0.83 8.86 10.88
N PHE A 133 1.36 9.23 9.71
CA PHE A 133 1.09 8.49 8.47
C PHE A 133 1.52 7.01 8.56
N SER A 134 2.67 6.74 9.19
CA SER A 134 3.20 5.37 9.35
C SER A 134 2.25 4.43 10.10
N THR A 135 1.53 4.93 11.11
CA THR A 135 0.51 4.15 11.84
C THR A 135 -0.64 3.74 10.92
N TYR A 136 -1.09 4.64 10.05
CA TYR A 136 -2.17 4.37 9.11
C TYR A 136 -1.71 3.43 7.98
N ALA A 137 -0.55 3.73 7.39
CA ALA A 137 0.03 2.98 6.28
C ALA A 137 0.31 1.51 6.63
N TYR A 138 0.70 1.23 7.88
CA TYR A 138 0.97 -0.13 8.35
C TYR A 138 -0.18 -1.11 8.04
N TRP A 139 -1.43 -0.70 8.26
CA TRP A 139 -2.60 -1.55 8.02
C TRP A 139 -2.77 -1.89 6.55
N TRP A 140 -2.65 -0.89 5.68
CA TRP A 140 -2.77 -1.07 4.23
C TRP A 140 -1.66 -1.92 3.65
N ILE A 141 -0.41 -1.71 4.09
CA ILE A 141 0.74 -2.51 3.70
C ILE A 141 0.53 -3.98 4.12
N ARG A 142 0.19 -4.21 5.39
CA ARG A 142 -0.03 -5.56 5.92
C ARG A 142 -1.17 -6.27 5.19
N GLN A 143 -2.28 -5.57 4.96
CA GLN A 143 -3.44 -6.13 4.26
C GLN A 143 -3.09 -6.55 2.83
N ALA A 144 -2.38 -5.70 2.08
CA ALA A 144 -1.98 -6.01 0.71
C ALA A 144 -1.06 -7.24 0.66
N ILE A 145 -0.06 -7.30 1.54
CA ILE A 145 0.84 -8.46 1.65
C ILE A 145 0.08 -9.74 2.00
N MET A 146 -0.80 -9.69 3.00
CA MET A 146 -1.56 -10.88 3.42
C MET A 146 -2.51 -11.36 2.32
N ARG A 147 -3.16 -10.45 1.59
CA ARG A 147 -3.98 -10.78 0.43
C ARG A 147 -3.15 -11.43 -0.67
N ALA A 148 -1.99 -10.87 -1.00
CA ALA A 148 -1.10 -11.42 -2.02
C ALA A 148 -0.62 -12.83 -1.66
N ILE A 149 -0.27 -13.07 -0.40
CA ILE A 149 0.07 -14.43 0.06
C ILE A 149 -1.12 -15.37 -0.13
N ALA A 150 -2.34 -14.97 0.24
CA ALA A 150 -3.52 -15.81 0.07
C ALA A 150 -3.80 -16.16 -1.42
N GLU A 151 -3.60 -15.21 -2.33
CA GLU A 151 -3.93 -15.34 -3.75
C GLU A 151 -2.80 -15.96 -4.60
N LYS A 152 -1.54 -15.64 -4.31
CA LYS A 152 -0.38 -15.91 -5.17
C LYS A 152 0.59 -16.97 -4.63
N SER A 153 0.54 -17.31 -3.34
CA SER A 153 1.51 -18.25 -2.74
C SER A 153 1.31 -19.72 -3.11
N ARG A 154 0.25 -20.05 -3.86
CA ARG A 154 -0.12 -21.41 -4.23
C ARG A 154 -0.12 -21.55 -5.74
N THR A 155 0.42 -22.69 -6.22
CA THR A 155 0.38 -23.08 -7.64
C THR A 155 -1.05 -23.13 -8.19
N VAL A 156 -2.02 -23.50 -7.35
CA VAL A 156 -3.46 -23.45 -7.68
C VAL A 156 -4.10 -22.33 -6.87
N ARG A 157 -4.61 -21.32 -7.57
CA ARG A 157 -5.33 -20.18 -6.98
C ARG A 157 -6.59 -20.67 -6.27
N LEU A 158 -6.74 -20.33 -5.00
CA LEU A 158 -7.93 -20.63 -4.22
C LEU A 158 -8.62 -19.33 -3.79
N PRO A 159 -9.96 -19.26 -3.84
CA PRO A 159 -10.72 -18.13 -3.31
C PRO A 159 -10.37 -17.78 -1.85
N PHE A 160 -10.44 -16.48 -1.53
CA PHE A 160 -10.07 -15.93 -0.22
C PHE A 160 -10.74 -16.64 0.97
N HIS A 161 -12.05 -16.88 0.90
CA HIS A 161 -12.82 -17.54 1.97
C HIS A 161 -12.39 -19.00 2.22
N LEU A 162 -11.81 -19.68 1.23
CA LEU A 162 -11.24 -21.03 1.44
C LEU A 162 -9.89 -20.94 2.12
N SER A 163 -9.08 -19.92 1.81
CA SER A 163 -7.77 -19.72 2.43
C SER A 163 -7.86 -19.47 3.95
N GLU A 164 -8.88 -18.75 4.42
CA GLU A 164 -9.14 -18.53 5.86
C GLU A 164 -9.44 -19.83 6.60
N LYS A 165 -10.31 -20.67 6.04
CA LYS A 165 -10.63 -22.00 6.60
C LYS A 165 -9.39 -22.87 6.70
N PHE A 166 -8.49 -22.81 5.72
CA PHE A 166 -7.21 -23.54 5.79
C PHE A 166 -6.26 -23.02 6.88
N ILE A 167 -6.20 -21.70 7.13
CA ILE A 167 -5.42 -21.13 8.23
C ILE A 167 -5.96 -21.63 9.57
N GLN A 168 -7.28 -21.66 9.73
CA GLN A 168 -7.93 -22.20 10.93
C GLN A 168 -7.60 -23.69 11.12
N ILE A 169 -7.70 -24.51 10.07
CA ILE A 169 -7.33 -25.94 10.13
C ILE A 169 -5.86 -26.11 10.53
N ARG A 170 -4.93 -25.36 9.93
CA ARG A 170 -3.49 -25.42 10.30
C ARG A 170 -3.24 -24.98 11.74
N LYS A 171 -3.97 -23.99 12.24
CA LYS A 171 -3.88 -23.54 13.64
C LYS A 171 -4.31 -24.65 14.59
N VAL A 172 -5.47 -25.28 14.33
CA VAL A 172 -5.97 -26.42 15.11
C VAL A 172 -5.02 -27.62 15.05
N GLN A 173 -4.44 -27.93 13.88
CA GLN A 173 -3.45 -28.99 13.75
C GLN A 173 -2.17 -28.72 14.56
N ARG A 174 -1.71 -27.46 14.63
CA ARG A 174 -0.56 -27.08 15.46
C ARG A 174 -0.88 -27.15 16.96
N GLU A 175 -2.08 -26.73 17.36
CA GLU A 175 -2.54 -26.81 18.76
C GLU A 175 -2.79 -28.27 19.20
N GLY A 176 -3.22 -29.14 18.28
CA GLY A 176 -3.37 -30.58 18.49
C GLY A 176 -2.05 -31.37 18.47
N SER A 177 -0.99 -30.82 17.88
CA SER A 177 0.35 -31.43 17.85
C SER A 177 1.23 -31.06 19.05
N ILE A 178 0.70 -30.31 20.02
CA ILE A 178 1.40 -30.07 21.30
C ILE A 178 1.46 -31.42 22.04
N PRO A 179 2.66 -31.90 22.45
CA PRO A 179 2.79 -33.17 23.14
C PRO A 179 1.88 -33.20 24.38
N ILE A 180 1.14 -34.30 24.52
CA ILE A 180 0.10 -34.52 25.54
C ILE A 180 0.65 -34.27 26.96
N TRP A 181 1.95 -34.49 27.17
CA TRP A 181 2.68 -34.23 28.41
C TRP A 181 2.70 -32.77 28.89
N GLN A 182 2.43 -31.78 28.03
CA GLN A 182 2.31 -30.37 28.43
C GLN A 182 0.90 -30.00 28.92
N LYS A 183 -0.14 -30.78 28.58
CA LYS A 183 -1.53 -30.52 29.01
C LYS A 183 -1.85 -31.02 30.43
N GLN A 184 -1.01 -31.89 31.00
CA GLN A 184 -1.23 -32.49 32.33
C GLN A 184 -0.61 -31.71 33.52
N ARG A 185 -0.03 -30.53 33.30
CA ARG A 185 0.64 -29.71 34.35
C ARG A 185 -0.09 -28.39 34.64
N ARG A 186 -1.41 -28.40 34.61
CA ARG A 186 -2.27 -27.36 35.17
C ARG A 186 -3.38 -27.98 35.98
#